data_AF-A0A8T7CRR2-F1
#
_entry.id   AF-A0A8T7CRR2-F1
#
_cell.length_a   1.000
_cell.length_b   1.000
_cell.length_c   1.000
_cell.angle_alpha   90.00
_cell.angle_beta   90.00
_cell.angle_gamma   90.00
#
_symmetry.space_group_name_H-M   'P 1'
#
loop_
_entity.id
_entity.type
_entity.pdbx_description
1 polymer ?
#
loop_
_entity_poly.entity_id
_entity_poly.type
_entity_poly.pdbx_seq_one_letter_code
_entity_poly.pdbx_strand_id
1 'polypeptide(L)'
;MTNTPAKTGWKRYIYGSSTNAADHRNQLRFTAWVFFWGVSFVVATKLLKSDTVIATPLTWLIILIPTVLGLAALLSYLKFLRNTDEMLRKIQMEGLAIGFAVGVLGSWSYSLLETVGAPKISAVDLSAVMMITWALGQLYGTWRYR
;
A
#
# COMPACT_ATOMS: atom_id res chain seq x y z
N MET A 1 -28.81 -29.94 44.24
CA MET A 1 -28.03 -30.38 43.05
C MET A 1 -28.70 -29.83 41.80
N THR A 2 -28.19 -28.73 41.23
CA THR A 2 -28.59 -28.28 39.89
C THR A 2 -27.34 -27.70 39.22
N ASN A 3 -26.73 -28.52 38.37
CA ASN A 3 -25.57 -28.17 37.54
C ASN A 3 -25.91 -27.00 36.61
N THR A 4 -25.19 -25.89 36.74
CA THR A 4 -25.19 -24.82 35.73
C THR A 4 -24.08 -25.14 34.73
N PRO A 5 -24.37 -25.35 33.43
CA PRO A 5 -23.33 -25.69 32.47
C PRO A 5 -22.45 -24.47 32.19
N ALA A 6 -21.14 -24.70 32.22
CA ALA A 6 -20.10 -23.73 31.93
C ALA A 6 -20.29 -23.07 30.56
N LYS A 7 -20.39 -21.74 30.55
CA LYS A 7 -20.43 -20.95 29.31
C LYS A 7 -19.11 -21.12 28.56
N THR A 8 -19.23 -21.57 27.33
CA THR A 8 -18.18 -22.00 26.39
C THR A 8 -17.22 -20.87 26.01
N GLY A 9 -16.00 -20.92 26.55
CA GLY A 9 -14.88 -20.02 26.25
C GLY A 9 -14.27 -20.16 24.83
N TRP A 10 -14.73 -21.12 24.04
CA TRP A 10 -14.14 -21.47 22.73
C TRP A 10 -14.62 -20.58 21.58
N LYS A 11 -15.81 -19.97 21.67
CA LYS A 11 -16.30 -19.04 20.64
C LYS A 11 -15.42 -17.79 20.50
N ARG A 12 -14.66 -17.43 21.54
CA ARG A 12 -13.72 -16.29 21.55
C ARG A 12 -12.41 -16.54 20.80
N TYR A 13 -12.09 -17.81 20.54
CA TYR A 13 -10.88 -18.18 19.77
C TYR A 13 -11.15 -18.21 18.26
N ILE A 14 -12.40 -18.45 17.86
CA ILE A 14 -12.84 -18.54 16.46
C ILE A 14 -13.40 -17.19 15.98
N TYR A 15 -14.13 -16.49 16.85
CA TYR A 15 -14.42 -15.07 16.68
C TYR A 15 -13.43 -14.31 17.54
N GLY A 16 -12.24 -14.05 16.98
CA GLY A 16 -11.35 -13.02 17.51
C GLY A 16 -12.21 -11.79 17.80
N SER A 17 -12.14 -11.28 19.02
CA SER A 17 -12.96 -10.14 19.43
C SER A 17 -12.77 -9.01 18.42
N SER A 18 -13.81 -8.79 17.59
CA SER A 18 -13.86 -7.77 16.56
C SER A 18 -13.76 -6.39 17.20
N THR A 19 -12.55 -5.94 17.50
CA THR A 19 -12.35 -4.55 17.90
C THR A 19 -12.17 -3.74 16.63
N ASN A 20 -13.29 -3.49 15.94
CA ASN A 20 -13.39 -2.63 14.76
C ASN A 20 -12.62 -1.30 14.95
N ALA A 21 -12.52 -0.80 16.19
CA ALA A 21 -11.79 0.42 16.53
C ALA A 21 -10.25 0.30 16.39
N ALA A 22 -9.65 -0.85 16.72
CA ALA A 22 -8.20 -1.04 16.64
C ALA A 22 -7.75 -1.20 15.17
N ASP A 23 -8.52 -1.93 14.38
CA ASP A 23 -8.25 -2.15 12.95
C ASP A 23 -8.45 -0.88 12.15
N HIS A 24 -9.55 -0.15 12.39
CA HIS A 24 -9.80 1.15 11.77
C HIS A 24 -8.71 2.17 12.12
N ARG A 25 -8.20 2.17 13.36
CA ARG A 25 -7.09 3.06 13.75
C ARG A 25 -5.80 2.72 13.01
N ASN A 26 -5.47 1.44 12.83
CA ASN A 26 -4.27 1.04 12.09
C ASN A 26 -4.42 1.35 10.60
N GLN A 27 -5.61 1.15 10.03
CA GLN A 27 -5.94 1.51 8.66
C GLN A 27 -5.82 3.03 8.44
N LEU A 28 -6.43 3.85 9.30
CA LEU A 28 -6.34 5.31 9.23
C LEU A 28 -4.88 5.79 9.35
N ARG A 29 -4.10 5.18 10.24
CA ARG A 29 -2.66 5.50 10.37
C ARG A 29 -1.90 5.21 9.08
N PHE A 30 -2.13 4.04 8.48
CA PHE A 30 -1.54 3.69 7.19
C PHE A 30 -1.95 4.67 6.09
N THR A 31 -3.25 4.95 5.96
CA THR A 31 -3.77 5.91 4.98
C THR A 31 -3.18 7.31 5.19
N ALA A 32 -3.04 7.76 6.43
CA ALA A 32 -2.41 9.04 6.74
C ALA A 32 -0.93 9.06 6.32
N TRP A 33 -0.16 8.01 6.61
CA TRP A 33 1.24 7.93 6.17
C TRP A 33 1.37 7.92 4.64
N VAL A 34 0.52 7.18 3.94
CA VAL A 34 0.50 7.18 2.46
C VAL A 34 0.15 8.56 1.92
N PHE A 35 -0.81 9.26 2.53
CA PHE A 35 -1.18 10.61 2.13
C PHE A 35 -0.02 11.59 2.33
N PHE A 36 0.61 11.61 3.51
CA PHE A 36 1.78 12.46 3.77
C PHE A 36 2.94 12.14 2.84
N TRP A 37 3.20 10.86 2.59
CA TRP A 37 4.21 10.42 1.64
C TRP A 37 3.90 10.93 0.22
N GLY A 38 2.68 10.73 -0.27
CA GLY A 38 2.26 11.15 -1.61
C GLY A 38 2.33 12.67 -1.79
N VAL A 39 1.85 13.45 -0.81
CA VAL A 39 1.96 14.92 -0.82
C VAL A 39 3.43 15.33 -0.85
N SER A 40 4.27 14.75 0.01
CA SER A 40 5.71 15.03 0.05
C SER A 40 6.38 14.69 -1.28
N PHE A 41 6.06 13.56 -1.90
CA PHE A 41 6.61 13.15 -3.19
C PHE A 41 6.23 14.11 -4.32
N VAL A 42 4.98 14.57 -4.36
CA VAL A 42 4.52 15.56 -5.35
C VAL A 42 5.21 16.90 -5.14
N VAL A 43 5.34 17.37 -3.89
CA VAL A 43 6.04 18.61 -3.56
C VAL A 43 7.51 18.51 -3.94
N ALA A 44 8.20 17.42 -3.58
CA ALA A 44 9.59 17.17 -3.94
C ALA A 44 9.79 17.16 -5.46
N THR A 45 8.89 16.50 -6.20
CA THR A 45 8.94 16.48 -7.67
C THR A 45 8.77 17.87 -8.26
N LYS A 46 7.86 18.70 -7.74
CA LYS A 46 7.68 20.07 -8.22
C LYS A 46 8.89 20.96 -7.91
N LEU A 47 9.46 20.84 -6.72
CA LEU A 47 10.64 21.60 -6.30
C LEU A 47 11.89 21.20 -7.10
N LEU A 48 12.09 19.90 -7.36
CA LEU A 48 13.24 19.42 -8.13
C LEU A 48 13.14 19.71 -9.62
N LYS A 49 11.92 19.92 -10.13
CA LYS A 49 11.67 20.28 -11.53
C LYS A 49 11.56 21.79 -11.78
N SER A 50 11.51 22.62 -10.74
CA SER A 50 11.48 24.07 -10.94
C SER A 50 12.85 24.60 -11.36
N ASP A 51 12.88 25.61 -12.21
CA ASP A 51 14.12 26.27 -12.70
C ASP A 51 14.90 27.03 -11.61
N THR A 52 14.49 26.88 -10.35
CA THR A 52 15.13 27.48 -9.18
C THR A 52 16.44 26.78 -8.86
N VAL A 53 17.53 27.54 -8.69
CA VAL A 53 18.80 27.01 -8.20
C VAL A 53 18.65 26.64 -6.72
N ILE A 54 18.63 25.33 -6.43
CA ILE A 54 18.57 24.79 -5.07
C ILE A 54 19.97 24.40 -4.63
N ALA A 55 20.36 24.81 -3.42
CA ALA A 55 21.65 24.45 -2.85
C ALA A 55 21.78 22.92 -2.67
N THR A 56 22.95 22.35 -2.98
CA THR A 56 23.19 20.90 -2.95
C THR A 56 22.73 20.19 -1.68
N PRO A 57 22.98 20.71 -0.45
CA PRO A 57 22.51 20.06 0.77
C PRO A 57 20.98 20.00 0.87
N LEU A 58 20.28 21.02 0.35
CA LEU A 58 18.83 21.10 0.37
C LEU A 58 18.20 20.12 -0.63
N THR A 59 18.83 19.91 -1.79
CA THR A 59 18.43 18.88 -2.76
C THR A 59 18.40 17.49 -2.13
N TRP A 60 19.42 17.13 -1.34
CA TRP A 60 19.45 15.85 -0.62
C TRP A 60 18.31 15.73 0.39
N LEU A 61 18.01 16.80 1.14
CA LEU A 61 16.87 16.80 2.06
C LEU A 61 15.54 16.61 1.33
N ILE A 62 15.34 17.28 0.20
CA ILE A 62 14.13 17.16 -0.62
C ILE A 62 13.92 15.73 -1.13
N ILE A 63 15.00 14.99 -1.41
CA ILE A 63 14.93 13.58 -1.83
C ILE A 63 14.71 12.64 -0.63
N LEU A 64 15.38 12.91 0.50
CA LEU A 64 15.33 12.04 1.68
C LEU A 64 13.98 12.09 2.40
N ILE A 65 13.33 13.25 2.49
CA ILE A 65 12.04 13.41 3.17
C ILE A 65 10.97 12.44 2.61
N PRO A 66 10.64 12.44 1.31
CA PRO A 66 9.67 11.48 0.76
C PRO A 66 10.15 10.04 0.89
N THR A 67 11.46 9.78 0.85
CA THR A 67 11.98 8.41 1.05
C THR A 67 11.69 7.89 2.46
N VAL A 68 11.95 8.71 3.49
CA VAL A 68 11.69 8.35 4.89
C VAL A 68 10.18 8.22 5.16
N LEU A 69 9.36 9.13 4.62
CA LEU A 69 7.91 9.04 4.73
C LEU A 69 7.37 7.78 4.03
N GLY A 70 7.95 7.38 2.91
CA GLY A 70 7.61 6.15 2.20
C GLY A 70 7.93 4.91 3.02
N LEU A 71 9.09 4.90 3.69
CA LEU A 71 9.44 3.83 4.62
C LEU A 71 8.48 3.77 5.81
N ALA A 72 8.09 4.91 6.37
CA ALA A 72 7.10 4.97 7.44
C ALA A 72 5.73 4.44 6.97
N ALA A 73 5.31 4.79 5.76
CA ALA A 73 4.10 4.26 5.13
C ALA A 73 4.18 2.74 4.97
N LEU A 74 5.30 2.20 4.48
CA LEU A 74 5.52 0.76 4.36
C LEU A 74 5.43 0.05 5.72
N LEU A 75 6.12 0.55 6.75
CA LEU A 75 6.09 -0.05 8.09
C LEU A 75 4.67 -0.01 8.68
N SER A 76 3.93 1.08 8.44
CA SER A 76 2.55 1.20 8.87
C SER A 76 1.62 0.22 8.13
N TYR A 77 1.84 0.00 6.83
CA TYR A 77 1.12 -0.96 6.02
C TYR A 77 1.36 -2.40 6.49
N LEU A 78 2.62 -2.77 6.73
CA LEU A 78 2.97 -4.08 7.28
C LEU A 78 2.33 -4.31 8.66
N LYS A 79 2.27 -3.26 9.49
CA LYS A 79 1.57 -3.32 10.76
C LYS A 79 0.06 -3.48 10.57
N PHE A 80 -0.55 -2.79 9.61
CA PHE A 80 -1.96 -2.97 9.25
C PHE A 80 -2.24 -4.42 8.83
N LEU A 81 -1.49 -4.95 7.86
CA LEU A 81 -1.64 -6.33 7.37
C LEU A 81 -1.53 -7.39 8.47
N ARG A 82 -0.68 -7.18 9.48
CA ARG A 82 -0.49 -8.12 10.59
C ARG A 82 -1.61 -8.11 11.63
N ASN A 83 -2.31 -6.99 11.77
CA ASN A 83 -3.34 -6.81 12.79
C ASN A 83 -4.76 -7.00 12.26
N THR A 84 -4.93 -6.93 10.94
CA THR A 84 -6.20 -7.13 10.25
C THR A 84 -6.63 -8.61 10.27
N ASP A 85 -7.94 -8.84 10.15
CA ASP A 85 -8.53 -10.17 10.00
C ASP A 85 -7.99 -10.96 8.79
N GLU A 86 -8.11 -12.29 8.83
CA GLU A 86 -7.55 -13.17 7.81
C GLU A 86 -8.13 -12.92 6.41
N MET A 87 -9.40 -12.56 6.31
CA MET A 87 -10.09 -12.35 5.03
C MET A 87 -9.59 -11.07 4.36
N LEU A 88 -9.55 -9.96 5.09
CA LEU A 88 -9.05 -8.69 4.55
C LEU A 88 -7.54 -8.78 4.28
N ARG A 89 -6.76 -9.48 5.11
CA ARG A 89 -5.34 -9.75 4.82
C ARG A 89 -5.19 -10.53 3.52
N LYS A 90 -6.04 -11.54 3.28
CA LYS A 90 -6.04 -12.30 2.02
C LYS A 90 -6.34 -11.41 0.81
N ILE A 91 -7.38 -10.57 0.89
CA ILE A 91 -7.75 -9.63 -0.19
C ILE A 91 -6.60 -8.67 -0.51
N GLN A 92 -5.94 -8.12 0.53
CA GLN A 92 -4.78 -7.24 0.35
C GLN A 92 -3.62 -7.95 -0.36
N MET A 93 -3.31 -9.19 0.04
CA MET A 93 -2.23 -9.99 -0.54
C MET A 93 -2.54 -10.44 -1.97
N GLU A 94 -3.79 -10.81 -2.27
CA GLU A 94 -4.25 -11.12 -3.63
C GLU A 94 -4.12 -9.88 -4.53
N GLY A 95 -4.58 -8.72 -4.05
CA GLY A 95 -4.39 -7.46 -4.75
C GLY A 95 -2.91 -7.16 -5.02
N LEU A 96 -2.04 -7.37 -4.03
CA LEU A 96 -0.58 -7.15 -4.16
C LEU A 96 0.03 -8.08 -5.20
N ALA A 97 -0.37 -9.35 -5.21
CA ALA A 97 0.10 -10.33 -6.18
C ALA A 97 -0.29 -9.92 -7.61
N ILE A 98 -1.54 -9.46 -7.81
CA ILE A 98 -2.02 -9.00 -9.12
C ILE A 98 -1.26 -7.73 -9.55
N GLY A 99 -1.14 -6.73 -8.68
CA GLY A 99 -0.42 -5.49 -8.97
C GLY A 99 1.06 -5.73 -9.27
N PHE A 100 1.71 -6.61 -8.51
CA PHE A 100 3.09 -7.04 -8.75
C PHE A 100 3.24 -7.73 -10.12
N ALA A 101 2.37 -8.70 -10.43
CA ALA A 101 2.41 -9.43 -11.69
C ALA A 101 2.23 -8.49 -12.89
N VAL A 102 1.23 -7.59 -12.84
CA VAL A 102 1.02 -6.59 -13.89
C VAL A 102 2.21 -5.65 -14.02
N GLY A 103 2.84 -5.26 -12.92
CA GLY A 103 4.06 -4.47 -12.94
C GLY A 103 5.23 -5.14 -13.63
N VAL A 104 5.53 -6.37 -13.23
CA VAL A 104 6.65 -7.14 -13.81
C VAL A 104 6.39 -7.39 -15.29
N LEU A 105 5.23 -7.95 -15.64
CA LEU A 105 4.87 -8.23 -17.02
C LEU A 105 4.84 -6.95 -17.86
N GLY A 106 4.22 -5.89 -17.35
CA GLY A 106 4.19 -4.58 -18.00
C GLY A 106 5.59 -4.02 -18.23
N SER A 107 6.47 -4.09 -17.23
CA SER A 107 7.86 -3.60 -17.33
C SER A 107 8.66 -4.33 -18.41
N TRP A 108 8.56 -5.66 -18.45
CA TRP A 108 9.32 -6.49 -19.38
C TRP A 108 8.77 -6.35 -20.79
N SER A 109 7.45 -6.40 -20.94
CA SER A 109 6.80 -6.16 -22.23
C SER A 109 7.09 -4.76 -22.76
N TYR A 110 7.07 -3.73 -21.90
CA TYR A 110 7.37 -2.37 -22.33
C TYR A 110 8.85 -2.18 -22.68
N SER A 111 9.76 -2.82 -21.94
CA SER A 111 11.19 -2.83 -22.28
C SER A 111 11.43 -3.37 -23.71
N LEU A 112 10.70 -4.42 -24.13
CA LEU A 112 10.75 -4.90 -25.52
C LEU A 112 10.22 -3.85 -26.52
N LEU A 113 9.14 -3.13 -26.18
CA LEU A 113 8.65 -2.03 -27.02
C LEU A 113 9.68 -0.90 -27.16
N GLU A 114 10.42 -0.57 -26.10
CA GLU A 114 11.51 0.41 -26.16
C GLU A 114 12.61 -0.03 -27.14
N THR A 115 12.91 -1.34 -27.23
CA THR A 115 13.91 -1.84 -28.20
C THR A 115 13.54 -1.64 -29.66
N VAL A 116 12.24 -1.50 -29.97
CA VAL A 116 11.73 -1.26 -31.33
C VAL A 116 11.35 0.21 -31.58
N GLY A 117 11.71 1.12 -30.67
CA GLY A 117 11.56 2.57 -30.84
C GLY A 117 10.39 3.22 -30.10
N ALA A 118 9.72 2.53 -29.19
CA ALA A 118 8.70 3.16 -28.34
C ALA A 118 9.32 4.23 -27.40
N PRO A 119 8.54 5.27 -27.00
CA PRO A 119 9.02 6.27 -26.05
C PRO A 119 9.39 5.66 -24.70
N LYS A 120 10.36 6.25 -24.00
CA LYS A 120 10.70 5.79 -22.64
C LYS A 120 9.57 6.10 -21.67
N ILE A 121 9.18 5.10 -20.87
CA ILE A 121 8.23 5.29 -19.77
C ILE A 121 8.99 5.44 -18.45
N SER A 122 8.54 6.36 -17.59
CA SER A 122 9.15 6.52 -16.29
C SER A 122 8.76 5.38 -15.34
N ALA A 123 9.65 5.01 -14.43
CA ALA A 123 9.34 4.03 -13.39
C ALA A 123 8.14 4.45 -12.52
N VAL A 124 7.90 5.76 -12.40
CA VAL A 124 6.75 6.32 -11.67
C VAL A 124 5.45 5.96 -12.39
N ASP A 125 5.38 6.14 -13.70
CA ASP A 125 4.17 5.84 -14.48
C ASP A 125 3.85 4.35 -14.46
N LEU A 126 4.86 3.50 -14.60
CA LEU A 126 4.70 2.06 -14.48
C LEU A 126 4.22 1.65 -13.08
N SER A 127 4.79 2.24 -12.02
CA SER A 127 4.34 1.99 -10.66
C SER A 127 2.91 2.48 -10.41
N ALA A 128 2.46 3.54 -11.10
CA ALA A 128 1.09 4.00 -11.04
C ALA A 128 0.12 2.97 -11.61
N VAL A 129 0.47 2.34 -12.74
CA VAL A 129 -0.31 1.21 -13.30
C VAL A 129 -0.41 0.09 -12.28
N MET A 130 0.70 -0.30 -11.64
CA MET A 130 0.71 -1.32 -10.59
C MET A 130 -0.22 -0.98 -9.43
N MET A 131 -0.18 0.28 -8.95
CA MET A 131 -1.02 0.75 -7.84
C MET A 131 -2.50 0.74 -8.21
N ILE A 132 -2.85 1.13 -9.45
CA ILE A 132 -4.23 1.08 -9.94
C ILE A 132 -4.72 -0.36 -10.00
N THR A 133 -3.92 -1.28 -10.56
CA THR A 133 -4.28 -2.70 -10.62
C THR A 133 -4.41 -3.31 -9.23
N TRP A 134 -3.51 -2.96 -8.30
CA TRP A 134 -3.61 -3.37 -6.89
C TRP A 134 -4.91 -2.91 -6.24
N ALA A 135 -5.32 -1.65 -6.47
CA ALA A 135 -6.58 -1.12 -5.97
C ALA A 135 -7.79 -1.85 -6.57
N LEU A 136 -7.78 -2.11 -7.88
CA LEU A 136 -8.82 -2.88 -8.57
C LEU A 136 -8.92 -4.32 -8.06
N GLY A 137 -7.78 -4.97 -7.81
CA GLY A 137 -7.73 -6.33 -7.25
C GLY A 137 -8.36 -6.41 -5.86
N GLN A 138 -8.13 -5.41 -5.02
CA GLN A 138 -8.79 -5.33 -3.71
C GLN A 138 -10.29 -5.06 -3.81
N LEU A 139 -10.71 -4.18 -4.72
CA LEU A 139 -12.14 -3.91 -4.97
C LEU A 139 -12.86 -5.17 -5.44
N TYR A 140 -12.24 -5.91 -6.37
CA TYR A 140 -12.77 -7.20 -6.82
C TYR A 140 -12.86 -8.22 -5.69
N GLY A 141 -11.80 -8.36 -4.87
CA GLY A 141 -11.80 -9.27 -3.73
C GLY A 141 -12.88 -8.91 -2.71
N THR A 142 -13.00 -7.64 -2.34
CA THR A 142 -14.06 -7.18 -1.42
C THR A 142 -15.46 -7.37 -1.99
N TRP A 143 -15.66 -7.29 -3.30
CA TRP A 143 -16.95 -7.59 -3.92
C TRP A 143 -17.26 -9.10 -3.93
N ARG A 144 -16.25 -9.94 -4.13
CA ARG A 144 -16.40 -11.40 -4.24
C ARG A 144 -16.64 -12.10 -2.90
N TYR A 145 -16.07 -11.56 -1.80
CA TYR A 145 -16.13 -12.13 -0.46
C TYR A 145 -17.19 -11.46 0.46
N ARG A 146 -17.99 -10.53 -0.07
CA ARG A 146 -19.24 -10.09 0.56
C ARG A 146 -20.34 -11.12 0.37
#